data_AF-A0AAW8QIR8-F1
#
_entry.id   AF-A0AAW8QIR8-F1
#
_cell.length_a   1.000
_cell.length_b   1.000
_cell.length_c   1.000
_cell.angle_alpha   90.00
_cell.angle_beta   90.00
_cell.angle_gamma   90.00
#
_symmetry.space_group_name_H-M   'P 1'
#
loop_
_entity.id
_entity.type
_entity.pdbx_description
1 polymer ?
#
loop_
_entity_poly.entity_id
_entity_poly.type
_entity_poly.pdbx_seq_one_letter_code
_entity_poly.pdbx_strand_id
1 'polypeptide(L)'
;MELTQIKVTIDREYDLFVNSQEFKTCQNDKEKQARFLGRALTTLKYPYTNIITLGGGRYKISGHHDLNVDIDLFQAPSFTAKQAFNGWLTNILFKQLFS
;
A
#
# COMPACT_ATOMS: atom_id res chain seq x y z
N MET A 1 15.41 3.27 -6.51
CA MET A 1 14.24 2.67 -7.20
C MET A 1 13.61 3.78 -8.04
N GLU A 2 12.97 3.50 -9.17
CA GLU A 2 12.24 4.51 -9.95
C GLU A 2 10.72 4.38 -9.72
N LEU A 3 9.93 5.45 -9.97
CA LEU A 3 8.45 5.42 -9.93
C LEU A 3 7.86 4.18 -10.60
N THR A 4 8.46 3.78 -11.73
CA THR A 4 8.09 2.61 -12.53
C THR A 4 8.19 1.30 -11.73
N GLN A 5 9.21 1.14 -10.90
CA GLN A 5 9.42 -0.07 -10.09
C GLN A 5 8.42 -0.15 -8.92
N ILE A 6 8.06 0.98 -8.31
CA ILE A 6 7.02 1.03 -7.27
C ILE A 6 5.67 0.63 -7.89
N LYS A 7 5.31 1.22 -9.03
CA LYS A 7 4.07 0.91 -9.75
C LYS A 7 3.98 -0.56 -10.13
N VAL A 8 5.03 -1.11 -10.77
CA VAL A 8 5.08 -2.51 -11.20
C VAL A 8 4.95 -3.46 -10.00
N THR A 9 5.60 -3.15 -8.88
CA THR A 9 5.48 -3.96 -7.66
C THR A 9 4.06 -3.92 -7.10
N ILE A 10 3.45 -2.73 -7.00
CA ILE A 10 2.07 -2.60 -6.51
C ILE A 10 1.08 -3.33 -7.42
N ASP A 11 1.20 -3.19 -8.74
CA ASP A 11 0.32 -3.86 -9.70
C ASP A 11 0.45 -5.38 -9.60
N ARG A 12 1.68 -5.90 -9.48
CA ARG A 12 1.94 -7.33 -9.30
C ARG A 12 1.36 -7.85 -7.98
N GLU A 13 1.61 -7.14 -6.87
CA GLU A 13 1.10 -7.55 -5.56
C GLU A 13 -0.43 -7.50 -5.54
N TYR A 14 -1.05 -6.57 -6.27
CA TYR A 14 -2.51 -6.49 -6.36
C TYR A 14 -3.06 -7.77 -7.00
N ASP A 15 -2.48 -8.17 -8.13
CA ASP A 15 -2.89 -9.38 -8.85
C ASP A 15 -2.66 -10.64 -7.99
N LEU A 16 -1.57 -10.69 -7.22
CA LEU A 16 -1.33 -11.79 -6.28
C LEU A 16 -2.33 -11.79 -5.11
N PHE A 17 -2.69 -10.61 -4.60
CA PHE A 17 -3.60 -10.50 -3.47
C PHE A 17 -5.03 -10.87 -3.85
N VAL A 18 -5.57 -10.38 -4.96
CA VAL A 18 -6.95 -10.71 -5.39
C VAL A 18 -7.16 -12.20 -5.65
N ASN A 19 -6.08 -12.92 -6.01
CA ASN A 19 -6.10 -14.37 -6.20
C ASN A 19 -5.81 -15.16 -4.91
N SER A 20 -5.46 -14.49 -3.81
CA SER A 20 -5.12 -15.14 -2.54
C SER A 20 -6.34 -15.59 -1.75
N GLN A 21 -6.14 -16.57 -0.87
CA GLN A 21 -7.18 -17.00 0.08
C GLN A 21 -7.55 -15.88 1.07
N GLU A 22 -6.58 -15.04 1.42
CA GLU A 22 -6.80 -13.90 2.30
C GLU A 22 -7.84 -12.93 1.73
N PHE A 23 -7.75 -12.61 0.44
CA PHE A 23 -8.76 -11.77 -0.23
C PHE A 23 -10.16 -12.37 -0.17
N LYS A 24 -10.28 -13.70 -0.33
CA LYS A 24 -11.56 -14.41 -0.25
C LYS A 24 -12.17 -14.37 1.15
N THR A 25 -11.36 -14.20 2.19
CA THR A 25 -11.84 -14.04 3.57
C THR A 25 -12.27 -12.61 3.92
N CYS A 26 -11.91 -11.63 3.09
CA CYS A 26 -12.25 -10.22 3.34
C CYS A 26 -13.71 -9.93 2.98
N GLN A 27 -14.49 -9.42 3.92
CA GLN A 27 -15.91 -9.17 3.70
C GLN A 27 -16.20 -7.79 3.11
N ASN A 28 -15.40 -6.79 3.46
CA ASN A 28 -15.62 -5.40 3.06
C ASN A 28 -14.41 -4.81 2.33
N ASP A 29 -14.65 -3.70 1.62
CA ASP A 29 -13.63 -3.03 0.81
C ASP A 29 -12.45 -2.55 1.67
N LYS A 30 -12.73 -2.00 2.86
CA LYS A 30 -11.69 -1.47 3.75
C LYS A 30 -10.76 -2.55 4.31
N GLU A 31 -11.28 -3.73 4.61
CA GLU A 31 -10.49 -4.88 4.99
C GLU A 31 -9.56 -5.33 3.85
N LYS A 32 -10.07 -5.34 2.61
CA LYS A 32 -9.26 -5.66 1.42
C LYS A 32 -8.14 -4.65 1.23
N GLN A 33 -8.45 -3.35 1.31
CA GLN A 33 -7.46 -2.28 1.24
C GLN A 33 -6.40 -2.42 2.34
N ALA A 34 -6.81 -2.69 3.59
CA ALA A 34 -5.95 -2.82 4.76
C ALA A 34 -4.94 -3.97 4.62
N ARG A 35 -5.45 -5.16 4.28
CA ARG A 35 -4.61 -6.36 4.10
C ARG A 35 -3.71 -6.24 2.88
N PHE A 36 -4.25 -5.76 1.76
CA PHE A 36 -3.45 -5.50 0.57
C PHE A 36 -2.32 -4.52 0.87
N LEU A 37 -2.63 -3.39 1.51
CA LEU A 37 -1.65 -2.35 1.81
C LEU A 37 -0.55 -2.92 2.70
N GLY A 38 -0.88 -3.70 3.73
CA GLY A 38 0.11 -4.38 4.56
C GLY A 38 1.07 -5.27 3.74
N ARG A 39 0.53 -6.08 2.82
CA ARG A 39 1.36 -6.93 1.94
C ARG A 39 2.20 -6.12 0.97
N ALA A 40 1.58 -5.18 0.25
CA ALA A 40 2.25 -4.35 -0.74
C ALA A 40 3.42 -3.57 -0.11
N LEU A 41 3.20 -2.96 1.06
CA LEU A 41 4.26 -2.25 1.80
C LEU A 41 5.34 -3.20 2.31
N THR A 42 4.97 -4.40 2.79
CA THR A 42 5.93 -5.42 3.22
C THR A 42 6.78 -5.91 2.06
N THR A 43 6.21 -6.09 0.86
CA THR A 43 6.95 -6.51 -0.33
C THR A 43 7.84 -5.38 -0.86
N LEU A 44 7.36 -4.14 -0.81
CA LEU A 44 8.11 -2.96 -1.23
C LEU A 44 9.31 -2.66 -0.33
N LYS A 45 9.44 -3.33 0.83
CA LYS A 45 10.45 -3.13 1.91
C LYS A 45 11.64 -2.32 1.41
N TYR A 46 11.49 -1.00 1.50
CA TYR A 46 12.57 -0.11 1.16
C TYR A 46 13.66 -0.33 2.22
N PRO A 47 14.95 -0.28 1.85
CA PRO A 47 16.00 -0.44 2.84
C PRO A 47 15.75 0.54 3.99
N TYR A 48 15.54 -0.04 5.18
CA TYR A 48 15.30 0.63 6.46
C TYR A 48 13.92 1.28 6.72
N THR A 49 12.83 0.83 6.08
CA THR A 49 11.46 1.25 6.44
C THR A 49 10.73 0.25 7.34
N ASN A 50 10.17 0.75 8.44
CA ASN A 50 9.24 0.09 9.35
C ASN A 50 7.80 0.47 9.01
N ILE A 51 6.88 -0.49 9.09
CA ILE A 51 5.45 -0.27 8.88
C ILE A 51 4.76 -0.44 10.22
N ILE A 52 4.08 0.61 10.68
CA ILE A 52 3.39 0.68 11.96
C ILE A 52 1.89 0.77 11.66
N THR A 53 1.13 -0.22 12.11
CA THR A 53 -0.34 -0.19 12.03
C THR A 53 -0.87 0.75 13.12
N LEU A 54 -1.53 1.84 12.74
CA LEU A 54 -2.14 2.80 13.68
C LEU A 54 -3.60 2.43 14.05
N GLY A 55 -4.17 1.43 13.37
CA GLY A 55 -5.54 0.95 13.60
C GLY A 55 -6.56 1.57 12.65
N GLY A 56 -7.69 0.88 12.46
CA GLY A 56 -8.82 1.37 11.66
C GLY A 56 -8.53 1.59 10.17
N GLY A 57 -7.46 1.04 9.61
CA GLY A 57 -7.05 1.31 8.22
C GLY A 57 -6.08 2.49 8.06
N ARG A 58 -5.52 3.00 9.16
CA ARG A 58 -4.40 3.94 9.14
C ARG A 58 -3.07 3.23 9.34
N TYR A 59 -2.10 3.60 8.54
CA TYR A 59 -0.75 3.02 8.55
C TYR A 59 0.28 4.12 8.53
N LYS A 60 1.32 3.95 9.32
CA LYS A 60 2.49 4.81 9.30
C LYS A 60 3.69 4.05 8.77
N ILE A 61 4.32 4.57 7.73
CA ILE A 61 5.60 4.08 7.22
C ILE A 61 6.68 4.99 7.77
N SER A 62 7.62 4.41 8.51
CA SER A 62 8.72 5.12 9.17
C SER A 62 10.05 4.58 8.65
N GLY A 63 10.88 5.41 8.01
CA GLY A 63 12.14 4.99 7.41
C GLY A 63 13.38 5.75 7.91
N HIS A 64 14.56 5.34 7.46
CA HIS A 64 15.77 6.16 7.57
C HIS A 64 15.62 7.47 6.77
N HIS A 65 16.31 8.54 7.21
CA HIS A 65 16.20 9.91 6.66
C HIS A 65 14.81 10.54 6.84
N ASP A 66 14.24 10.46 8.04
CA ASP A 66 13.01 11.14 8.45
C ASP A 66 11.74 10.82 7.63
N LEU A 67 11.78 9.78 6.79
CA LEU A 67 10.61 9.31 6.04
C LEU A 67 9.50 8.93 7.01
N ASN A 68 8.43 9.72 7.04
CA ASN A 68 7.22 9.49 7.82
C ASN A 68 6.00 9.67 6.92
N VAL A 69 5.41 8.55 6.50
CA VAL A 69 4.24 8.56 5.61
C VAL A 69 3.05 8.01 6.36
N ASP A 70 2.04 8.86 6.54
CA ASP A 70 0.73 8.44 7.03
C ASP A 70 -0.16 8.10 5.83
N ILE A 71 -0.58 6.84 5.75
CA ILE A 71 -1.53 6.35 4.78
C ILE A 71 -2.87 6.17 5.49
N ASP A 72 -3.86 6.93 5.04
CA ASP A 72 -5.24 6.82 5.49
C ASP A 72 -6.10 6.16 4.42
N LEU A 73 -6.51 4.90 4.66
CA LEU A 73 -7.37 4.16 3.75
C LEU A 73 -8.81 4.69 3.69
N PHE A 74 -9.26 5.53 4.63
CA PHE A 74 -10.55 6.20 4.51
C PHE A 74 -10.58 7.19 3.35
N GLN A 75 -9.42 7.73 2.95
CA GLN A 75 -9.28 8.61 1.78
C GLN A 75 -8.95 7.84 0.49
N ALA A 76 -8.75 6.53 0.57
CA ALA A 76 -8.41 5.72 -0.59
C ALA A 76 -9.62 5.51 -1.51
N PRO A 77 -9.40 5.47 -2.84
CA PRO A 77 -10.37 4.93 -3.80
C PRO A 77 -10.81 3.50 -3.42
N SER A 78 -11.92 3.02 -3.98
CA SER A 78 -12.37 1.64 -3.76
C SER A 78 -11.31 0.64 -4.22
N PHE A 79 -11.16 -0.46 -3.47
CA PHE A 79 -10.18 -1.50 -3.80
C PHE A 79 -10.49 -2.22 -5.11
N THR A 80 -11.76 -2.33 -5.49
CA THR A 80 -12.18 -2.95 -6.75
C THR A 80 -11.78 -2.13 -7.97
N ALA A 81 -11.55 -0.82 -7.80
CA ALA A 81 -11.04 0.07 -8.84
C ALA A 81 -9.50 0.02 -8.90
N LYS A 82 -8.94 -1.12 -9.34
CA LYS A 82 -7.48 -1.40 -9.39
C LYS A 82 -6.64 -0.20 -9.81
N GLN A 83 -6.92 0.38 -10.98
CA GLN A 83 -6.11 1.48 -11.52
C GLN A 83 -6.15 2.73 -10.64
N ALA A 84 -7.33 3.10 -10.12
CA ALA A 84 -7.48 4.26 -9.26
C ALA A 84 -6.78 4.05 -7.92
N PHE A 85 -6.98 2.88 -7.30
CA PHE A 85 -6.36 2.54 -6.02
C PHE A 85 -4.83 2.41 -6.12
N ASN A 86 -4.33 1.64 -7.10
CA ASN A 86 -2.88 1.45 -7.29
C ASN A 86 -2.19 2.77 -7.70
N GLY A 87 -2.85 3.58 -8.54
CA GLY A 87 -2.35 4.90 -8.91
C GLY A 87 -2.27 5.85 -7.72
N TRP A 88 -3.32 5.89 -6.89
CA TRP A 88 -3.34 6.64 -5.63
C TRP A 88 -2.20 6.22 -4.70
N LEU A 89 -2.04 4.92 -4.46
CA LEU A 89 -1.00 4.39 -3.57
C LEU A 89 0.41 4.69 -4.11
N THR A 90 0.63 4.45 -5.41
CA THR A 90 1.92 4.73 -6.06
C THR A 90 2.29 6.20 -5.94
N ASN A 91 1.33 7.11 -6.13
CA ASN A 91 1.56 8.55 -6.03
C ASN A 91 1.93 8.99 -4.61
N ILE A 92 1.27 8.44 -3.59
CA ILE A 92 1.62 8.72 -2.18
C ILE A 92 3.06 8.27 -1.91
N LEU A 93 3.39 7.03 -2.26
CA LEU A 93 4.72 6.49 -2.00
C LEU A 93 5.81 7.23 -2.79
N PHE A 94 5.56 7.57 -4.06
CA PHE A 94 6.51 8.31 -4.87
C PHE A 94 6.78 9.71 -4.34
N LYS A 95 5.74 10.48 -4.01
CA LYS A 95 5.92 11.84 -3.47
C LYS A 95 6.73 11.84 -2.19
N GLN A 96 6.63 10.80 -1.37
CA GLN A 96 7.29 10.78 -0.07
C GLN A 96 8.69 10.18 -0.10
N LEU A 97 8.96 9.27 -1.03
CA LEU A 97 10.28 8.64 -1.19
C LEU A 97 11.27 9.47 -2.01
N PHE A 98 10.79 10.44 -2.80
CA PHE A 98 11.62 11.22 -3.74
C PHE A 98 11.40 12.74 -3.64
N SER A 99 10.77 13.23 -2.56
CA SER A 99 10.68 14.66 -2.26
C SER A 99 11.74 15.09 -1.26
#